data_AF-A0A562E3C9-F1
#
_entry.id   AF-A0A562E3C9-F1
#
_cell.length_a   1.000
_cell.length_b   1.000
_cell.length_c   1.000
_cell.angle_alpha   90.00
_cell.angle_beta   90.00
_cell.angle_gamma   90.00
#
_symmetry.space_group_name_H-M   'P 1'
#
loop_
_entity.id
_entity.type
_entity.pdbx_description
1 polymer ?
#
loop_
_entity_poly.entity_id
_entity_poly.type
_entity_poly.pdbx_seq_one_letter_code
_entity_poly.pdbx_strand_id
1 'polypeptide(L)'
;MTTVETRTTLRSLVFDSDDDTALIEQMTSNLPRRGLTEGTRGARLPRTALRLLESRILATAVSLLDEDPGPLFAKGLGALQEVMDEARATRADPGRRVVATIQDPYRIPVRRSAYVALLVENQESARVDFDLEVVFAMGHTSISLQHGAVDFIDCDAGVLTVSLSLAGATPPLLSRKADFPVHWEVRPPIRIPLPEQGPEERVRSRPQRRPYGT
;
A
#
# COMPACT_ATOMS: atom_id res chain seq x y z
N MET A 1 -10.70 -3.49 27.56
CA MET A 1 -10.73 -2.80 26.26
C MET A 1 -9.44 -2.02 26.14
N THR A 2 -8.43 -2.62 25.51
CA THR A 2 -7.16 -1.97 25.24
C THR A 2 -7.33 -1.25 23.92
N THR A 3 -7.51 0.07 23.98
CA THR A 3 -7.33 0.97 22.84
C THR A 3 -5.90 0.77 22.35
N VAL A 4 -5.73 0.17 21.17
CA VAL A 4 -4.42 0.09 20.50
C VAL A 4 -4.13 1.48 19.95
N GLU A 5 -3.39 2.28 20.71
CA GLU A 5 -2.82 3.54 20.23
C GLU A 5 -1.76 3.23 19.14
N THR A 6 -2.22 3.36 17.90
CA THR A 6 -1.54 3.79 16.68
C THR A 6 0.00 3.92 16.74
N ARG A 7 0.69 2.82 16.45
CA ARG A 7 2.04 2.81 15.84
C ARG A 7 1.99 1.93 14.59
N THR A 8 1.30 2.40 13.57
CA THR A 8 0.95 1.59 12.38
C THR A 8 1.72 2.07 11.16
N THR A 9 3.06 1.94 11.16
CA THR A 9 3.82 2.06 9.91
C THR A 9 4.15 0.67 9.38
N LEU A 10 4.40 0.54 8.08
CA LEU A 10 4.90 -0.72 7.53
C LEU A 10 6.19 -1.18 8.25
N ARG A 11 7.04 -0.23 8.66
CA ARG A 11 8.25 -0.50 9.44
C ARG A 11 7.91 -1.18 10.76
N SER A 12 7.04 -0.59 11.59
CA SER A 12 6.73 -1.14 12.92
C SER A 12 6.06 -2.50 12.84
N LEU A 13 5.22 -2.73 11.83
CA LEU A 13 4.45 -3.96 11.68
C LEU A 13 5.24 -5.15 11.15
N VAL A 14 6.23 -4.89 10.28
CA VAL A 14 6.96 -5.96 9.61
C VAL A 14 8.36 -6.13 10.18
N PHE A 15 9.03 -5.04 10.55
CA PHE A 15 10.42 -5.05 10.99
C PHE A 15 10.62 -4.99 12.50
N ASP A 16 9.53 -5.02 13.27
CA ASP A 16 9.48 -5.30 14.71
C ASP A 16 10.57 -4.61 15.57
N SER A 17 10.46 -3.28 15.68
CA SER A 17 11.38 -2.41 16.44
C SER A 17 12.85 -2.42 16.02
N ASP A 18 13.22 -3.05 14.89
CA ASP A 18 14.54 -2.88 14.31
C ASP A 18 14.85 -1.38 14.19
N ASP A 19 15.97 -0.96 14.76
CA ASP A 19 16.41 0.42 14.63
C ASP A 19 16.88 0.70 13.20
N ASP A 20 16.90 1.98 12.84
CA ASP A 20 17.29 2.39 11.48
C ASP A 20 18.71 1.92 11.13
N THR A 21 19.59 1.76 12.12
CA THR A 21 20.97 1.30 11.90
C THR A 21 20.99 -0.15 11.40
N ALA A 22 20.24 -1.04 12.05
CA ALA A 22 20.12 -2.44 11.66
C ALA A 22 19.53 -2.59 10.25
N LEU A 23 18.49 -1.81 9.93
CA LEU A 23 17.89 -1.80 8.60
C LEU A 23 18.86 -1.29 7.53
N ILE A 24 19.61 -0.21 7.82
CA ILE A 24 20.63 0.34 6.91
C ILE A 24 21.77 -0.66 6.70
N GLU A 25 22.23 -1.35 7.75
CA GLU A 25 23.27 -2.38 7.64
C GLU A 25 22.80 -3.55 6.76
N GLN A 26 21.56 -4.01 6.95
CA GLN A 26 20.97 -5.05 6.11
C GLN A 26 20.87 -4.60 4.64
N MET A 27 20.38 -3.38 4.38
CA MET A 27 20.34 -2.81 3.02
C MET A 27 21.73 -2.71 2.41
N THR A 28 22.72 -2.27 3.19
CA THR A 28 24.12 -2.12 2.75
C THR A 28 24.70 -3.47 2.32
N SER A 29 24.39 -4.54 3.06
CA SER A 29 24.84 -5.90 2.70
C SER A 29 24.27 -6.42 1.39
N ASN A 30 23.10 -5.90 0.99
CA ASN A 30 22.38 -6.28 -0.22
C ASN A 30 22.62 -5.32 -1.40
N LEU A 31 23.47 -4.31 -1.23
CA LEU A 31 23.81 -3.41 -2.31
C LEU A 31 24.55 -4.14 -3.45
N PRO A 32 24.34 -3.71 -4.71
CA PRO A 32 25.18 -4.15 -5.81
C PRO A 32 26.66 -3.87 -5.51
N ARG A 33 27.58 -4.71 -6.02
CA ARG A 33 29.05 -4.56 -5.80
C ARG A 33 29.60 -3.18 -6.16
N ARG A 34 28.90 -2.44 -7.02
CA ARG A 34 29.27 -1.12 -7.51
C ARG A 34 28.74 0.03 -6.64
N GLY A 35 27.90 -0.25 -5.64
CA GLY A 35 27.32 0.75 -4.74
C GLY A 35 26.19 1.56 -5.39
N LEU A 36 25.69 2.58 -4.67
CA LEU A 36 24.62 3.48 -5.14
C LEU A 36 25.15 4.69 -5.90
N THR A 37 26.46 4.94 -5.78
CA THR A 37 27.08 6.22 -6.13
C THR A 37 27.86 6.18 -7.44
N GLU A 38 27.90 5.04 -8.14
CA GLU A 38 28.65 4.84 -9.40
C GLU A 38 28.18 5.79 -10.53
N GLY A 39 26.94 6.29 -10.47
CA GLY A 39 26.35 7.21 -11.45
C GLY A 39 26.48 8.70 -11.11
N THR A 40 27.12 9.08 -9.99
CA THR A 40 27.26 10.48 -9.58
C THR A 40 28.15 11.25 -10.56
N ARG A 41 27.53 12.04 -11.44
CA ARG A 41 28.23 12.93 -12.37
C ARG A 41 28.64 14.18 -11.60
N GLY A 42 29.89 14.28 -11.17
CA GLY A 42 30.40 15.61 -10.78
C GLY A 42 31.66 15.68 -9.93
N ALA A 43 32.01 14.68 -9.13
CA ALA A 43 33.21 14.77 -8.29
C ALA A 43 33.81 13.40 -8.00
N ARG A 44 35.14 13.28 -8.14
CA ARG A 44 35.90 12.14 -7.58
C ARG A 44 35.91 12.28 -6.06
N LEU A 45 34.81 11.87 -5.43
CA LEU A 45 34.71 11.88 -3.98
C LEU A 45 35.64 10.82 -3.36
N PRO A 46 36.27 11.10 -2.21
CA PRO A 46 36.95 10.06 -1.44
C PRO A 46 35.99 8.93 -1.08
N ARG A 47 36.51 7.69 -0.97
CA ARG A 47 35.69 6.51 -0.62
C ARG A 47 34.90 6.68 0.68
N THR A 48 35.45 7.41 1.65
CA THR A 48 34.77 7.73 2.92
C THR A 48 33.54 8.63 2.71
N ALA A 49 33.64 9.62 1.82
CA ALA A 49 32.52 10.48 1.47
C ALA A 49 31.44 9.73 0.69
N LEU A 50 31.84 8.82 -0.22
CA LEU A 50 30.89 7.94 -0.92
C LEU A 50 30.12 7.03 0.05
N ARG A 51 30.81 6.41 1.02
CA ARG A 51 30.15 5.59 2.05
C ARG A 51 29.18 6.39 2.90
N LEU A 52 29.54 7.61 3.29
CA LEU A 52 28.64 8.49 4.04
C LEU A 52 27.40 8.85 3.21
N LEU A 53 27.59 9.16 1.93
CA LEU A 53 26.50 9.45 1.00
C LEU A 53 25.57 8.24 0.84
N GLU A 54 26.13 7.04 0.65
CA GLU A 54 25.35 5.80 0.58
C GLU A 54 24.53 5.56 1.85
N SER A 55 25.15 5.68 3.02
CA SER A 55 24.46 5.55 4.30
C SER A 55 23.30 6.55 4.44
N ARG A 56 23.48 7.80 3.99
CA ARG A 56 22.41 8.82 4.00
C ARG A 56 21.30 8.50 3.02
N ILE A 57 21.62 8.04 1.80
CA ILE A 57 20.63 7.62 0.81
C ILE A 57 19.79 6.46 1.38
N LEU A 58 20.44 5.46 2.00
CA LEU A 58 19.75 4.33 2.61
C LEU A 58 18.88 4.77 3.80
N ALA A 59 19.37 5.65 4.66
CA ALA A 59 18.58 6.21 5.75
C ALA A 59 17.32 6.93 5.25
N THR A 60 17.42 7.67 4.14
CA THR A 60 16.25 8.29 3.49
C THR A 60 15.33 7.24 2.86
N ALA A 61 15.87 6.18 2.25
CA ALA A 61 15.04 5.11 1.70
C ALA A 61 14.28 4.33 2.80
N VAL A 62 14.86 4.19 4.00
CA VAL A 62 14.17 3.59 5.16
C VAL A 62 12.89 4.35 5.51
N SER A 63 12.83 5.68 5.34
CA SER A 63 11.60 6.45 5.59
C SER A 63 10.43 6.12 4.65
N LEU A 64 10.68 5.41 3.54
CA LEU A 64 9.61 4.88 2.69
C LEU A 64 8.80 3.79 3.41
N LEU A 65 9.36 3.18 4.45
CA LEU A 65 8.67 2.19 5.30
C LEU A 65 7.75 2.86 6.35
N ASP A 66 7.73 4.19 6.44
CA ASP A 66 6.88 4.93 7.39
C ASP A 66 5.44 5.13 6.89
N GLU A 67 5.06 4.52 5.76
CA GLU A 67 3.68 4.57 5.28
C GLU A 67 2.72 3.81 6.20
N ASP A 68 1.51 4.36 6.36
CA ASP A 68 0.40 3.70 7.05
C ASP A 68 -0.19 2.59 6.15
N PRO A 69 -0.24 1.33 6.60
CA PRO A 69 -0.81 0.24 5.81
C PRO A 69 -2.31 0.41 5.54
N GLY A 70 -3.05 1.17 6.34
CA GLY A 70 -4.52 1.24 6.26
C GLY A 70 -5.07 1.81 4.99
N PRO A 71 -4.66 3.04 4.63
CA PRO A 71 -5.04 3.61 3.35
C PRO A 71 -4.61 2.73 2.16
N LEU A 72 -3.47 2.04 2.24
CA LEU A 72 -3.00 1.12 1.18
C LEU A 72 -3.91 -0.10 1.07
N PHE A 73 -4.24 -0.70 2.21
CA PHE A 73 -5.10 -1.86 2.33
C PHE A 73 -6.52 -1.57 1.84
N ALA A 74 -7.13 -0.49 2.34
CA ALA A 74 -8.48 -0.09 1.97
C ALA A 74 -8.61 0.29 0.48
N LYS A 75 -7.58 0.93 -0.09
CA LYS A 75 -7.52 1.19 -1.54
C LYS A 75 -7.53 -0.11 -2.34
N GLY A 76 -6.80 -1.12 -1.86
CA GLY A 76 -6.79 -2.46 -2.43
C GLY A 76 -8.13 -3.17 -2.40
N LEU A 77 -8.83 -3.07 -1.27
CA LEU A 77 -10.19 -3.61 -1.13
C LEU A 77 -11.18 -2.98 -2.12
N GLY A 78 -11.04 -1.69 -2.40
CA GLY A 78 -11.88 -1.02 -3.39
C GLY A 78 -11.72 -1.52 -4.83
N ALA A 79 -10.69 -2.31 -5.13
CA ALA A 79 -10.49 -2.94 -6.43
C ALA A 79 -11.17 -4.32 -6.56
N LEU A 80 -11.69 -4.88 -5.46
CA LEU A 80 -12.39 -6.16 -5.46
C LEU A 80 -13.83 -6.00 -5.99
N GLN A 81 -14.17 -6.78 -7.02
CA GLN A 81 -15.50 -6.73 -7.62
C GLN A 81 -16.62 -7.03 -6.62
N GLU A 82 -16.44 -8.03 -5.76
CA GLU A 82 -17.43 -8.40 -4.73
C GLU A 82 -17.68 -7.24 -3.75
N VAL A 83 -16.61 -6.57 -3.31
CA VAL A 83 -16.69 -5.37 -2.46
C VAL A 83 -17.37 -4.22 -3.20
N MET A 84 -17.06 -4.03 -4.49
CA MET A 84 -17.72 -3.01 -5.31
C MET A 84 -19.21 -3.28 -5.50
N ASP A 85 -19.61 -4.54 -5.72
CA ASP A 85 -21.01 -4.92 -5.93
C ASP A 85 -21.85 -4.68 -4.67
N GLU A 86 -21.33 -5.08 -3.50
CA GLU A 86 -22.00 -4.82 -2.22
C GLU A 86 -21.96 -3.32 -1.84
N ALA A 87 -20.90 -2.60 -2.19
CA ALA A 87 -20.86 -1.15 -2.04
C ALA A 87 -21.91 -0.45 -2.92
N ARG A 88 -22.17 -0.93 -4.15
CA ARG A 88 -23.28 -0.41 -4.99
C ARG A 88 -24.63 -0.71 -4.36
N ALA A 89 -24.83 -1.95 -3.87
CA ALA A 89 -26.09 -2.36 -3.27
C ALA A 89 -26.43 -1.53 -2.02
N THR A 90 -25.47 -1.32 -1.12
CA THR A 90 -25.63 -0.51 0.10
C THR A 90 -25.76 0.99 -0.18
N ARG A 91 -25.25 1.48 -1.32
CA ARG A 91 -25.48 2.85 -1.76
C ARG A 91 -26.88 3.05 -2.34
N ALA A 92 -27.43 2.03 -3.01
CA ALA A 92 -28.79 2.05 -3.55
C ALA A 92 -29.87 1.92 -2.46
N ASP A 93 -29.56 1.25 -1.35
CA ASP A 93 -30.40 1.12 -0.16
C ASP A 93 -29.63 1.54 1.11
N PRO A 94 -29.69 2.82 1.50
CA PRO A 94 -28.96 3.36 2.66
C PRO A 94 -29.28 2.68 4.01
N GLY A 95 -30.43 2.02 4.13
CA GLY A 95 -30.79 1.27 5.34
C GLY A 95 -30.08 -0.08 5.44
N ARG A 96 -29.46 -0.54 4.36
CA ARG A 96 -28.82 -1.85 4.26
C ARG A 96 -27.36 -1.78 4.72
N ARG A 97 -27.02 -2.67 5.64
CA ARG A 97 -25.64 -3.00 6.02
C ARG A 97 -25.32 -4.40 5.51
N VAL A 98 -24.16 -4.58 4.90
CA VAL A 98 -23.70 -5.88 4.41
C VAL A 98 -22.34 -6.21 5.01
N VAL A 99 -22.13 -7.48 5.32
CA VAL A 99 -20.81 -8.03 5.60
C VAL A 99 -20.42 -8.91 4.41
N ALA A 100 -19.39 -8.49 3.68
CA ALA A 100 -18.79 -9.30 2.62
C ALA A 100 -17.69 -10.18 3.24
N THR A 101 -17.68 -11.46 2.89
CA THR A 101 -16.68 -12.42 3.39
C THR A 101 -15.82 -12.94 2.25
N ILE A 102 -14.51 -12.76 2.36
CA ILE A 102 -13.51 -13.28 1.43
C ILE A 102 -12.95 -14.57 2.05
N GLN A 103 -13.28 -15.72 1.44
CA GLN A 103 -12.86 -17.04 1.94
C GLN A 103 -11.50 -17.47 1.38
N ASP A 104 -11.24 -17.20 0.10
CA ASP A 104 -9.98 -17.58 -0.55
C ASP A 104 -8.87 -16.54 -0.29
N PRO A 105 -7.59 -16.96 -0.21
CA PRO A 105 -6.47 -16.05 -0.03
C PRO A 105 -6.40 -15.00 -1.15
N TYR A 106 -6.85 -13.78 -0.87
CA TYR A 106 -6.78 -12.67 -1.83
C TYR A 106 -5.53 -11.85 -1.60
N ARG A 107 -4.81 -11.52 -2.67
CA ARG A 107 -3.60 -10.70 -2.61
C ARG A 107 -3.87 -9.31 -3.15
N ILE A 108 -3.55 -8.32 -2.34
CA ILE A 108 -3.55 -6.91 -2.69
C ILE A 108 -2.08 -6.47 -2.83
N PRO A 109 -1.52 -6.47 -4.05
CA PRO A 109 -0.23 -5.85 -4.30
C PRO A 109 -0.38 -4.33 -4.40
N VAL A 110 0.45 -3.61 -3.67
CA VAL A 110 0.60 -2.16 -3.74
C VAL A 110 2.05 -1.85 -4.08
N ARG A 111 2.25 -1.09 -5.15
CA ARG A 111 3.58 -0.69 -5.62
C ARG A 111 3.70 0.82 -5.60
N ARG A 112 4.84 1.30 -5.10
CA ARG A 112 5.21 2.70 -5.14
C ARG A 112 6.66 2.84 -5.58
N SER A 113 6.89 3.73 -6.52
CA SER A 113 8.23 4.14 -6.89
C SER A 113 8.53 5.47 -6.24
N ALA A 114 9.71 5.57 -5.64
CA ALA A 114 10.25 6.78 -5.02
C ALA A 114 11.70 6.97 -5.46
N TYR A 115 12.27 8.13 -5.19
CA TYR A 115 13.68 8.37 -5.50
C TYR A 115 14.32 9.27 -4.45
N VAL A 116 15.63 9.10 -4.28
CA VAL A 116 16.48 9.99 -3.50
C VAL A 116 17.34 10.78 -4.48
N ALA A 117 17.18 12.11 -4.48
CA ALA A 117 17.99 13.02 -5.28
C ALA A 117 19.15 13.57 -4.45
N LEU A 118 20.35 13.58 -5.02
CA LEU A 118 21.50 14.28 -4.48
C LEU A 118 21.60 15.66 -5.12
N LEU A 119 21.46 16.70 -4.29
CA LEU A 119 21.56 18.09 -4.74
C LEU A 119 22.94 18.68 -4.39
N VAL A 120 23.59 19.32 -5.36
CA VAL A 120 24.79 20.14 -5.16
C VAL A 120 24.46 21.53 -5.70
N GLU A 121 24.60 22.57 -4.87
CA GLU A 121 24.21 23.94 -5.25
C GLU A 121 22.76 24.03 -5.77
N ASN A 122 21.86 23.25 -5.15
CA ASN A 122 20.45 23.13 -5.55
C ASN A 122 20.21 22.57 -6.96
N GLN A 123 21.22 21.93 -7.56
CA GLN A 123 21.12 21.21 -8.83
C GLN A 123 21.20 19.70 -8.56
N GLU A 124 20.32 18.93 -9.21
CA GLU A 124 20.34 17.46 -9.13
C GLU A 124 21.60 16.91 -9.81
N SER A 125 22.50 16.36 -9.01
CA SER A 125 23.77 15.78 -9.46
C SER A 125 23.69 14.26 -9.60
N ALA A 126 22.75 13.62 -8.89
CA ALA A 126 22.44 12.20 -9.01
C ALA A 126 21.04 11.89 -8.49
N ARG A 127 20.53 10.74 -8.91
CA ARG A 127 19.24 10.20 -8.48
C ARG A 127 19.37 8.68 -8.29
N VAL A 128 18.77 8.19 -7.22
CA VAL A 128 18.66 6.76 -6.94
C VAL A 128 17.19 6.42 -6.81
N ASP A 129 16.68 5.60 -7.73
CA ASP A 129 15.30 5.16 -7.74
C ASP A 129 15.10 3.89 -6.88
N PHE A 130 14.00 3.88 -6.13
CA PHE A 130 13.59 2.81 -5.24
C PHE A 130 12.17 2.36 -5.58
N ASP A 131 11.93 1.05 -5.46
CA ASP A 131 10.62 0.45 -5.56
C ASP A 131 10.24 -0.17 -4.22
N LEU A 132 9.11 0.28 -3.66
CA LEU A 132 8.45 -0.29 -2.50
C LEU A 132 7.28 -1.15 -2.98
N GLU A 133 7.32 -2.44 -2.64
CA GLU A 133 6.23 -3.39 -2.87
C GLU A 133 5.67 -3.87 -1.53
N VAL A 134 4.37 -3.69 -1.36
CA VAL A 134 3.60 -4.12 -0.19
C VAL A 134 2.54 -5.09 -0.65
N VAL A 135 2.50 -6.29 -0.09
CA VAL A 135 1.50 -7.30 -0.44
C VAL A 135 0.74 -7.70 0.81
N PHE A 136 -0.56 -7.40 0.82
CA PHE A 136 -1.49 -7.93 1.80
C PHE A 136 -2.09 -9.23 1.25
N ALA A 137 -1.77 -10.36 1.85
CA ALA A 137 -2.42 -11.63 1.58
C ALA A 137 -3.45 -11.90 2.66
N MET A 138 -4.72 -11.84 2.29
CA MET A 138 -5.88 -11.89 3.19
C MET A 138 -6.54 -13.26 3.11
N GLY A 139 -6.67 -13.95 4.23
CA GLY A 139 -7.54 -15.12 4.38
C GLY A 139 -8.57 -14.88 5.48
N HIS A 140 -9.77 -15.47 5.31
CA HIS A 140 -10.87 -15.35 6.27
C HIS A 140 -11.16 -13.89 6.66
N THR A 141 -11.48 -13.06 5.67
CA THR A 141 -11.69 -11.62 5.87
C THR A 141 -13.16 -11.26 5.80
N SER A 142 -13.66 -10.53 6.79
CA SER A 142 -15.00 -9.96 6.83
C SER A 142 -14.93 -8.44 6.73
N ILE A 143 -15.70 -7.86 5.83
CA ILE A 143 -15.71 -6.41 5.55
C ILE A 143 -17.13 -5.91 5.71
N SER A 144 -17.33 -4.97 6.61
CA SER A 144 -18.61 -4.28 6.79
C SER A 144 -18.68 -3.09 5.84
N LEU A 145 -19.79 -3.01 5.12
CA LEU A 145 -20.10 -1.98 4.14
C LEU A 145 -21.42 -1.31 4.52
N GLN A 146 -21.40 0.02 4.57
CA GLN A 146 -22.60 0.85 4.75
C GLN A 146 -22.50 2.10 3.88
N HIS A 147 -23.60 2.49 3.22
CA HIS A 147 -23.64 3.67 2.34
C HIS A 147 -22.56 3.67 1.23
N GLY A 148 -22.14 2.49 0.76
CA GLY A 148 -21.04 2.35 -0.21
C GLY A 148 -19.64 2.69 0.34
N ALA A 149 -19.48 2.69 1.67
CA ALA A 149 -18.21 2.88 2.34
C ALA A 149 -17.88 1.70 3.25
N VAL A 150 -16.58 1.42 3.40
CA VAL A 150 -16.07 0.47 4.39
C VAL A 150 -15.95 1.19 5.72
N ASP A 151 -16.64 0.68 6.73
CA ASP A 151 -16.57 1.19 8.11
C ASP A 151 -15.83 0.25 9.05
N PHE A 152 -15.67 -1.03 8.67
CA PHE A 152 -15.01 -2.01 9.51
C PHE A 152 -14.43 -3.18 8.71
N ILE A 153 -13.25 -3.66 9.10
CA ILE A 153 -12.56 -4.80 8.49
C ILE A 153 -12.04 -5.73 9.58
N ASP A 154 -12.34 -7.02 9.44
CA ASP A 154 -11.86 -8.09 10.32
C ASP A 154 -11.14 -9.14 9.48
N CYS A 155 -9.89 -9.44 9.79
CA CYS A 155 -9.06 -10.40 9.07
C CYS A 155 -8.26 -11.22 10.07
N ASP A 156 -8.64 -12.48 10.25
CA ASP A 156 -8.00 -13.38 11.20
C ASP A 156 -6.70 -13.99 10.65
N ALA A 157 -6.63 -14.22 9.34
CA ALA A 157 -5.50 -14.89 8.69
C ALA A 157 -4.86 -13.99 7.62
N GLY A 158 -4.34 -12.84 8.07
CA GLY A 158 -3.64 -11.89 7.21
C GLY A 158 -2.12 -12.09 7.24
N VAL A 159 -1.47 -11.90 6.09
CA VAL A 159 -0.02 -11.85 5.96
C VAL A 159 0.36 -10.57 5.23
N LEU A 160 1.29 -9.80 5.81
CA LEU A 160 1.88 -8.62 5.20
C LEU A 160 3.30 -8.92 4.74
N THR A 161 3.59 -8.69 3.47
CA THR A 161 4.95 -8.75 2.92
C THR A 161 5.36 -7.36 2.46
N VAL A 162 6.51 -6.88 2.91
CA VAL A 162 7.07 -5.58 2.52
C VAL A 162 8.45 -5.81 1.93
N SER A 163 8.67 -5.29 0.72
CA SER A 163 9.94 -5.36 0.02
C SER A 163 10.35 -3.98 -0.47
N LEU A 164 11.60 -3.61 -0.24
CA LEU A 164 12.22 -2.37 -0.71
C LEU A 164 13.42 -2.72 -1.59
N SER A 165 13.40 -2.26 -2.84
CA SER A 165 14.38 -2.57 -3.87
C SER A 165 14.95 -1.29 -4.49
N LEU A 166 16.14 -1.40 -5.10
CA LEU A 166 16.52 -0.43 -6.14
C LEU A 166 15.71 -0.72 -7.40
N ALA A 167 15.36 0.32 -8.15
CA ALA A 167 14.56 0.16 -9.35
C ALA A 167 15.23 -0.81 -10.34
N GLY A 168 14.50 -1.86 -10.71
CA GLY A 168 14.98 -2.92 -11.62
C GLY A 168 16.05 -3.85 -11.04
N ALA A 169 16.37 -3.76 -9.75
CA ALA A 169 17.36 -4.63 -9.11
C ALA A 169 16.74 -5.87 -8.46
N THR A 170 17.48 -6.98 -8.51
CA THR A 170 17.18 -8.23 -7.79
C THR A 170 18.48 -8.80 -7.19
N PRO A 171 18.47 -9.27 -5.94
CA PRO A 171 17.36 -9.31 -4.98
C PRO A 171 17.00 -7.93 -4.36
N PRO A 172 15.86 -7.80 -3.65
CA PRO A 172 15.51 -6.59 -2.90
C PRO A 172 16.56 -6.25 -1.83
N LEU A 173 16.67 -4.96 -1.48
CA LEU A 173 17.56 -4.50 -0.40
C LEU A 173 17.04 -4.95 0.98
N LEU A 174 15.72 -4.91 1.15
CA LEU A 174 14.99 -5.44 2.30
C LEU A 174 13.78 -6.21 1.81
N SER A 175 13.52 -7.37 2.43
CA SER A 175 12.25 -8.06 2.27
C SER A 175 11.93 -8.82 3.54
N ARG A 176 10.73 -8.64 4.05
CA ARG A 176 10.26 -9.34 5.25
C ARG A 176 8.76 -9.57 5.17
N LYS A 177 8.34 -10.64 5.83
CA LYS A 177 6.96 -11.07 5.95
C LYS A 177 6.60 -11.15 7.42
N ALA A 178 5.43 -10.65 7.77
CA ALA A 178 4.86 -10.73 9.11
C ALA A 178 3.39 -11.16 9.05
N ASP A 179 2.92 -11.79 10.12
CA ASP A 179 1.49 -12.01 10.32
C ASP A 179 0.83 -10.65 10.57
N PHE A 180 -0.30 -10.44 9.92
CA PHE A 180 -1.02 -9.16 9.92
C PHE A 180 -2.51 -9.42 10.10
N PRO A 181 -2.92 -9.99 11.26
CA PRO A 181 -4.33 -10.00 11.61
C PRO A 181 -4.78 -8.57 11.88
N VAL A 182 -5.96 -8.21 11.37
CA VAL A 182 -6.45 -6.83 11.43
C VAL A 182 -7.87 -6.84 11.95
N HIS A 183 -8.10 -6.06 13.00
CA HIS A 183 -9.42 -5.72 13.49
C HIS A 183 -9.53 -4.20 13.49
N TRP A 184 -10.05 -3.65 12.40
CA TRP A 184 -9.93 -2.23 12.11
C TRP A 184 -11.29 -1.58 11.92
N GLU A 185 -11.62 -0.67 12.83
CA GLU A 185 -12.68 0.31 12.61
C GLU A 185 -12.15 1.49 11.77
N VAL A 186 -12.71 1.66 10.58
CA VAL A 186 -12.24 2.64 9.59
C VAL A 186 -12.92 3.98 9.85
N ARG A 187 -12.15 4.96 10.38
CA ARG A 187 -12.63 6.31 10.68
C ARG A 187 -11.74 7.39 10.03
N PRO A 188 -12.27 8.24 9.14
CA PRO A 188 -13.63 8.20 8.58
C PRO A 188 -13.81 6.98 7.65
N PRO A 189 -15.06 6.49 7.45
CA PRO A 189 -15.34 5.40 6.52
C PRO A 189 -14.77 5.67 5.13
N ILE A 190 -14.12 4.67 4.53
CA ILE A 190 -13.47 4.81 3.22
C ILE A 190 -14.47 4.47 2.14
N ARG A 191 -14.80 5.46 1.31
CA ARG A 191 -15.71 5.26 0.16
C ARG A 191 -15.06 4.38 -0.88
N ILE A 192 -15.78 3.35 -1.32
CA ILE A 192 -15.35 2.54 -2.45
C ILE A 192 -15.53 3.38 -3.73
N PRO A 193 -14.47 3.56 -4.55
CA PRO A 193 -14.59 4.28 -5.81
C PRO A 193 -15.41 3.44 -6.80
N LEU A 194 -16.68 3.77 -6.93
CA LEU A 194 -17.58 3.12 -7.88
C LEU A 194 -17.49 3.86 -9.23
N PRO A 195 -17.19 3.18 -10.35
CA PRO A 195 -17.25 3.81 -11.66
C PRO A 195 -18.68 4.32 -11.90
N GLU A 196 -18.82 5.55 -12.42
CA GLU A 196 -20.14 6.08 -12.77
C GLU A 196 -20.75 5.19 -13.85
N GLN A 197 -21.98 4.71 -13.63
CA GLN A 197 -22.72 3.99 -14.65
C GLN A 197 -22.90 4.92 -15.87
N GLY A 198 -22.26 4.54 -16.97
CA GLY A 198 -22.40 5.24 -18.25
C GLY A 198 -23.86 5.31 -18.71
N PRO A 199 -24.18 6.21 -19.64
CA PRO A 199 -25.56 6.47 -20.07
C PRO A 199 -26.31 5.24 -20.60
N GLU A 200 -25.61 4.20 -21.05
CA GLU A 200 -26.23 2.99 -21.62
C GLU A 200 -26.96 2.12 -20.59
N GLU A 201 -26.53 2.10 -19.32
CA GLU A 201 -27.17 1.28 -18.29
C GLU A 201 -28.48 1.91 -17.77
N ARG A 202 -28.57 3.25 -17.80
CA ARG A 202 -29.80 3.99 -17.46
C ARG A 202 -30.96 3.71 -18.42
N VAL A 203 -30.67 3.31 -19.67
CA VAL A 203 -31.68 3.04 -20.69
C VAL A 203 -32.37 1.70 -20.44
N ARG A 204 -31.66 0.70 -19.89
CA ARG A 204 -32.23 -0.62 -19.60
C ARG A 204 -33.13 -0.65 -18.36
N SER A 205 -32.89 0.24 -17.40
CA SER A 205 -33.62 0.29 -16.12
C SER A 205 -34.92 1.10 -16.17
N ARG A 206 -35.29 1.66 -17.34
CA ARG A 206 -36.56 2.39 -17.48
C ARG A 206 -37.70 1.36 -17.58
N PRO A 207 -38.68 1.34 -16.66
CA PRO A 207 -39.83 0.46 -16.81
C PRO A 207 -40.54 0.84 -18.11
N GLN A 208 -40.65 -0.13 -19.02
CA GLN A 208 -41.44 0.00 -20.24
C GLN A 208 -42.88 0.29 -19.81
N ARG A 209 -43.30 1.55 -19.88
CA ARG A 209 -44.71 1.92 -19.74
C ARG A 209 -45.45 1.17 -20.83
N ARG A 210 -46.25 0.16 -20.45
CA ARG A 210 -47.16 -0.51 -21.36
C ARG A 210 -48.06 0.56 -21.99
N PRO A 211 -48.19 0.61 -23.32
CA PRO A 211 -49.15 1.50 -23.94
C PRO A 211 -50.55 1.05 -23.51
N TYR A 212 -51.32 2.00 -22.95
CA TYR A 212 -52.76 1.86 -22.81
C TYR A 212 -53.37 1.82 -24.22
N GLY A 213 -53.98 0.69 -24.58
CA GLY A 213 -54.93 0.58 -25.70
C GLY A 213 -56.29 0.19 -25.10
N THR A 214 -57.27 1.11 -25.15
CA THR A 214 -58.41 1.19 -26.10
C THR A 214 -59.48 0.15 -25.83
#